data_AF-A0A413GZL1-F1
#
_entry.id   AF-A0A413GZL1-F1
#
_cell.length_a   1.000
_cell.length_b   1.000
_cell.length_c   1.000
_cell.angle_alpha   90.00
_cell.angle_beta   90.00
_cell.angle_gamma   90.00
#
_symmetry.space_group_name_H-M   'P 1'
#
loop_
_entity.id
_entity.type
_entity.pdbx_description
1 polymer ?
#
loop_
_entity_poly.entity_id
_entity_poly.type
_entity_poly.pdbx_seq_one_letter_code
_entity_poly.pdbx_strand_id
1 'polypeptide(L)'
;MTKNVLFVIIGIFLLASCSTRSHKKYTPFYILVTCTGNNWNGRNNQDYIKLWINDSLLFSGTYYTQYNDTIPDKLEDLETPFGPEAIIDPFGMEIAKLDKNNYQDSIKIRIRLIALDDILFNTERVLDSTFFYRIDNISAIAITDAGRTGFFSVIDSIKNPECWEYI
;
A
#
# COMPACT_ATOMS: atom_id res chain seq x y z
N MET A 1 21.54 28.60 50.14
CA MET A 1 20.38 27.91 49.51
C MET A 1 20.06 26.69 50.37
N THR A 2 18.88 26.63 51.00
CA THR A 2 18.50 25.53 51.89
C THR A 2 18.22 24.26 51.08
N LYS A 3 18.58 23.10 51.64
CA LYS A 3 18.50 21.77 51.00
C LYS A 3 17.12 21.50 50.35
N ASN A 4 16.06 22.03 50.96
CA ASN A 4 14.67 21.91 50.49
C ASN A 4 14.42 22.65 49.16
N VAL A 5 15.06 23.80 48.93
CA VAL A 5 14.93 24.56 47.68
C VAL A 5 15.61 23.82 46.52
N LEU A 6 16.72 23.13 46.80
CA LEU A 6 17.42 22.30 45.82
C LEU A 6 16.54 21.14 45.34
N PHE A 7 15.85 20.46 46.26
CA PHE A 7 14.95 19.35 45.93
C PHE A 7 13.76 19.79 45.07
N VAL A 8 13.20 20.98 45.34
CA VAL A 8 12.09 21.54 44.55
C VAL A 8 12.55 21.83 43.11
N ILE A 9 13.74 22.41 42.93
CA ILE A 9 14.28 22.73 41.60
C ILE A 9 14.58 21.45 40.81
N ILE A 10 15.18 20.43 41.44
CA ILE A 10 15.42 19.13 40.79
C ILE A 10 14.10 18.47 40.38
N GLY A 11 13.08 18.52 41.24
CA GLY A 11 11.74 18.01 40.92
C GLY A 11 11.11 18.70 39.71
N ILE A 12 11.24 20.02 39.60
CA ILE A 12 10.74 20.80 38.45
C ILE A 12 11.51 20.43 37.16
N PHE A 13 12.83 20.26 37.22
CA PHE A 13 13.63 19.85 36.05
C PHE A 13 13.30 18.42 35.57
N LEU A 14 13.01 17.50 36.49
CA LEU A 14 12.58 16.14 36.15
C LEU A 14 11.18 16.13 35.52
N LEU A 15 10.24 16.92 36.04
CA LEU A 15 8.90 17.09 35.46
C LEU A 15 8.97 17.76 34.07
N ALA A 16 9.86 18.74 33.89
CA ALA A 16 10.10 19.37 32.59
C ALA A 16 10.73 18.39 31.58
N SER A 17 11.64 17.50 32.00
CA SER A 17 12.24 16.49 31.12
C SER A 17 11.25 15.43 30.65
N CYS A 18 10.28 15.06 31.49
CA CYS A 18 9.18 14.17 31.10
C CYS A 18 8.19 14.80 30.10
N SER A 19 8.21 16.12 29.95
CA SER A 19 7.32 16.84 29.02
C SER A 19 7.87 17.03 27.61
N THR A 20 9.01 16.38 27.29
CA THR A 20 9.43 16.22 25.89
C THR A 20 8.46 15.27 25.19
N ARG A 21 7.33 15.82 24.78
CA ARG A 21 6.39 15.19 23.87
C ARG A 21 7.16 15.02 22.57
N SER A 22 7.83 13.88 22.42
CA SER A 22 8.36 13.45 21.14
C SER A 22 7.16 13.42 20.21
N HIS A 23 7.03 14.45 19.39
CA HIS A 23 6.06 14.45 18.31
C HIS A 23 6.48 13.30 17.42
N LYS A 24 5.81 12.15 17.57
CA LYS A 24 6.03 10.98 16.74
C LYS A 24 5.94 11.45 15.29
N LYS A 25 7.05 11.36 14.57
CA LYS A 25 7.14 11.81 13.18
C LYS A 25 6.14 11.01 12.37
N TYR A 26 5.22 11.67 11.69
CA TYR A 26 4.26 11.02 10.78
C TYR A 26 5.04 10.13 9.79
N THR A 27 4.74 8.84 9.79
CA THR A 27 5.45 7.85 8.97
C THR A 27 4.40 7.04 8.19
N PRO A 28 4.00 7.49 7.00
CA PRO A 28 2.98 6.82 6.24
C PRO A 28 3.51 5.56 5.56
N PHE A 29 2.64 4.58 5.33
CA PHE A 29 2.78 3.61 4.24
C PHE A 29 1.46 3.50 3.48
N TYR A 30 1.56 3.11 2.22
CA TYR A 30 0.46 3.10 1.26
C TYR A 30 0.13 1.67 0.85
N ILE A 31 -1.16 1.42 0.63
CA ILE A 31 -1.65 0.23 -0.05
C ILE A 31 -2.26 0.71 -1.36
N LEU A 32 -1.65 0.26 -2.46
CA LEU A 32 -1.91 0.76 -3.81
C LEU A 32 -2.40 -0.38 -4.69
N VAL A 33 -3.27 -0.05 -5.64
CA VAL A 33 -3.72 -0.96 -6.69
C VAL A 33 -3.19 -0.46 -8.02
N THR A 34 -2.25 -1.18 -8.62
CA THR A 34 -1.53 -0.74 -9.81
C THR A 34 -1.74 -1.72 -10.97
N CYS A 35 -1.58 -1.22 -12.19
CA CYS A 35 -1.50 -2.04 -13.40
C CYS A 35 -0.07 -1.98 -13.92
N THR A 36 0.61 -3.13 -14.02
CA THR A 36 2.00 -3.21 -14.49
C THR A 36 2.12 -3.89 -15.86
N GLY A 37 0.99 -4.16 -16.53
CA GLY A 37 0.97 -4.88 -17.80
C GLY A 37 0.93 -3.96 -19.02
N ASN A 38 1.65 -4.35 -20.08
CA ASN A 38 1.66 -3.69 -21.40
C ASN A 38 0.32 -3.77 -22.15
N ASN A 39 -0.60 -4.62 -21.69
CA ASN A 39 -1.92 -4.79 -22.26
C ASN A 39 -2.92 -4.59 -21.12
N TRP A 40 -3.50 -3.41 -21.05
CA TRP A 40 -4.57 -3.15 -20.09
C TRP A 40 -5.79 -4.00 -20.45
N ASN A 41 -6.32 -4.70 -19.45
CA ASN A 41 -7.42 -5.65 -19.63
C ASN A 41 -8.80 -4.98 -19.62
N GLY A 42 -8.89 -3.66 -19.49
CA GLY A 42 -10.16 -2.92 -19.52
C GLY A 42 -11.00 -3.00 -18.23
N ARG A 43 -10.49 -3.61 -17.15
CA ARG A 43 -11.31 -4.05 -16.00
C ARG A 43 -11.66 -2.99 -14.96
N ASN A 44 -11.58 -1.71 -15.31
CA ASN A 44 -11.98 -0.63 -14.40
C ASN A 44 -13.42 -0.83 -13.93
N ASN A 45 -13.62 -0.81 -12.62
CA ASN A 45 -14.92 -1.04 -11.96
C ASN A 45 -15.53 -2.44 -12.15
N GLN A 46 -14.79 -3.40 -12.68
CA GLN A 46 -15.25 -4.79 -12.85
C GLN A 46 -14.83 -5.70 -11.68
N ASP A 47 -13.96 -5.20 -10.82
CA ASP A 47 -13.40 -5.94 -9.69
C ASP A 47 -13.55 -5.14 -8.40
N TYR A 48 -13.70 -5.86 -7.29
CA TYR A 48 -14.03 -5.32 -5.98
C TYR A 48 -12.98 -5.72 -4.94
N ILE A 49 -12.51 -4.75 -4.16
CA ILE A 49 -11.50 -4.95 -3.13
C ILE A 49 -12.12 -4.70 -1.76
N LYS A 50 -11.80 -5.58 -0.82
CA LYS A 50 -12.00 -5.37 0.60
C LYS A 50 -10.66 -5.43 1.31
N LEU A 51 -10.39 -4.42 2.13
CA LEU A 51 -9.18 -4.30 2.92
C LEU A 51 -9.56 -4.24 4.39
N TRP A 52 -8.94 -5.10 5.20
CA TRP A 52 -9.01 -5.02 6.65
C TRP A 52 -7.64 -4.77 7.24
N ILE A 53 -7.61 -3.92 8.25
CA ILE A 53 -6.44 -3.65 9.08
C ILE A 53 -6.81 -4.00 10.52
N ASN A 54 -6.06 -4.93 11.13
CA ASN A 54 -6.34 -5.44 12.47
C ASN A 54 -7.84 -5.79 12.64
N ASP A 55 -8.37 -6.55 11.67
CA ASP A 55 -9.76 -7.02 11.59
C ASP A 55 -10.84 -5.95 11.39
N SER A 56 -10.47 -4.67 11.34
CA SER A 56 -11.37 -3.56 11.00
C SER A 56 -11.39 -3.34 9.49
N LEU A 57 -12.59 -3.34 8.89
CA LEU A 57 -12.76 -3.05 7.46
C LEU A 57 -12.43 -1.58 7.21
N LEU A 58 -11.40 -1.33 6.40
CA LEU A 58 -10.92 0.01 6.08
C LEU A 58 -11.37 0.48 4.70
N PHE A 59 -11.39 -0.43 3.72
CA PHE A 59 -11.82 -0.13 2.36
C PHE A 59 -12.72 -1.25 1.83
N SER A 60 -13.75 -0.87 1.09
CA SER A 60 -14.68 -1.77 0.41
C SER A 60 -15.24 -1.07 -0.81
N GLY A 61 -14.74 -1.38 -1.99
CA GLY A 61 -15.13 -0.68 -3.21
C GLY A 61 -14.57 -1.32 -4.47
N THR A 62 -15.04 -0.85 -5.61
CA THR A 62 -14.40 -1.17 -6.88
C THR A 62 -13.06 -0.47 -6.99
N TYR A 63 -12.14 -1.03 -7.77
CA TYR A 63 -10.91 -0.35 -8.14
C TYR A 63 -10.90 0.08 -9.60
N TYR A 64 -10.04 1.04 -9.91
CA TYR A 64 -9.71 1.47 -11.26
C TYR A 64 -8.21 1.69 -11.36
N THR A 65 -7.66 1.47 -12.55
CA THR A 65 -6.28 1.76 -12.89
C THR A 65 -6.29 2.85 -13.95
N GLN A 66 -5.48 3.91 -13.78
CA GLN A 66 -5.35 4.98 -14.77
C GLN A 66 -4.31 4.59 -15.83
N TYR A 67 -4.64 3.55 -16.60
CA TYR A 67 -3.85 3.18 -17.76
C TYR A 67 -4.24 4.07 -18.95
N ASN A 68 -3.27 4.46 -19.79
CA ASN A 68 -3.55 5.19 -21.00
C ASN A 68 -3.99 4.21 -22.11
N ASP A 69 -5.30 4.04 -22.29
CA ASP A 69 -5.90 3.14 -23.28
C ASP A 69 -5.75 3.62 -24.74
N THR A 70 -5.17 4.80 -24.95
CA THR A 70 -4.85 5.33 -26.29
C THR A 70 -3.52 4.83 -26.84
N ILE A 71 -2.77 4.03 -26.07
CA ILE A 71 -1.44 3.54 -26.45
C ILE A 71 -1.53 2.13 -27.06
N PRO A 72 -0.82 1.88 -28.19
CA PRO A 72 -0.86 0.60 -28.87
C PRO A 72 -0.52 -0.59 -27.96
N ASP A 73 -1.26 -1.69 -28.10
CA ASP A 73 -1.08 -2.94 -27.35
C ASP A 73 0.30 -3.61 -27.53
N LYS A 74 1.12 -3.12 -28.47
CA LYS A 74 2.42 -3.68 -28.79
C LYS A 74 3.55 -2.72 -28.43
N LEU A 75 4.41 -3.21 -27.54
CA LEU A 75 5.65 -2.59 -27.10
C LEU A 75 6.61 -2.18 -28.24
N GLU A 76 6.48 -2.87 -29.38
CA GLU A 76 7.26 -2.69 -30.61
C GLU A 76 6.95 -1.35 -31.30
N ASP A 77 5.77 -0.79 -31.05
CA ASP A 77 5.28 0.46 -31.63
C ASP A 77 5.64 1.69 -30.77
N LEU A 78 6.31 1.47 -29.63
CA LEU A 78 6.79 2.51 -28.71
C LEU A 78 8.29 2.72 -28.86
N GLU A 79 8.75 3.97 -28.99
CA GLU A 79 10.19 4.30 -29.01
C GLU A 79 10.89 3.95 -27.68
N THR A 80 10.12 3.83 -26.57
CA THR A 80 10.61 3.31 -25.29
C THR A 80 9.59 2.34 -24.66
N PRO A 81 9.99 1.09 -24.30
CA PRO A 81 9.11 0.07 -23.73
C PRO A 81 8.40 0.44 -22.40
N PHE A 82 8.88 1.49 -21.74
CA PHE A 82 8.41 1.96 -20.44
C PHE A 82 8.25 3.49 -20.44
N GLY A 83 7.88 4.07 -21.58
CA GLY A 83 7.73 5.52 -21.71
C GLY A 83 6.64 6.08 -20.77
N PRO A 84 6.82 7.30 -20.24
CA PRO A 84 5.83 7.98 -19.37
C PRO A 84 4.46 8.20 -20.03
N GLU A 85 4.35 7.93 -21.32
CA GLU A 85 3.12 8.05 -22.09
C GLU A 85 2.14 6.90 -21.78
N ALA A 86 2.64 5.68 -21.49
CA ALA A 86 1.86 4.45 -21.28
C ALA A 86 1.05 4.42 -19.98
N ILE A 87 1.49 5.16 -18.97
CA ILE A 87 0.97 5.05 -17.62
C ILE A 87 0.67 6.46 -17.08
N ILE A 88 -0.61 6.81 -16.95
CA ILE A 88 -1.03 8.10 -16.41
C ILE A 88 -0.72 8.18 -14.91
N ASP A 89 -0.84 7.05 -14.21
CA ASP A 89 -0.57 6.93 -12.78
C ASP A 89 0.17 5.63 -12.46
N PRO A 90 1.51 5.63 -12.37
CA PRO A 90 2.31 4.44 -12.11
C PRO A 90 2.14 3.88 -10.70
N PHE A 91 1.58 4.69 -9.78
CA PHE A 91 1.27 4.27 -8.42
C PHE A 91 -0.18 3.78 -8.29
N GLY A 92 -1.02 3.99 -9.31
CA GLY A 92 -2.38 3.50 -9.37
C GLY A 92 -3.30 4.05 -8.27
N MET A 93 -4.39 3.33 -8.01
CA MET A 93 -5.39 3.78 -7.03
C MET A 93 -4.88 3.54 -5.60
N GLU A 94 -4.80 4.62 -4.81
CA GLU A 94 -4.64 4.52 -3.36
C GLU A 94 -5.93 4.00 -2.73
N ILE A 95 -5.86 2.82 -2.10
CA ILE A 95 -6.99 2.25 -1.34
C ILE A 95 -6.83 2.43 0.18
N ALA A 96 -5.61 2.70 0.65
CA ALA A 96 -5.36 3.11 2.02
C ALA A 96 -4.02 3.85 2.18
N LYS A 97 -4.05 4.84 3.09
CA LYS A 97 -2.87 5.52 3.63
C LYS A 97 -2.90 5.42 5.15
N LEU A 98 -1.86 4.80 5.71
CA LEU A 98 -1.81 4.42 7.12
C LEU A 98 -0.62 5.08 7.80
N ASP A 99 -0.84 5.70 8.96
CA ASP A 99 0.25 6.18 9.81
C ASP A 99 0.79 5.02 10.66
N LYS A 100 2.06 4.69 10.49
CA LYS A 100 2.72 3.64 11.28
C LYS A 100 2.64 3.91 12.78
N ASN A 101 2.59 5.18 13.20
CA ASN A 101 2.51 5.55 14.61
C ASN A 101 1.24 5.10 15.32
N ASN A 102 0.18 4.77 14.57
CA ASN A 102 -1.09 4.27 15.11
C ASN A 102 -1.01 2.78 15.51
N TYR A 103 0.10 2.11 15.22
CA TYR A 103 0.32 0.70 15.50
C TYR A 103 1.54 0.54 16.42
N GLN A 104 1.47 -0.38 17.38
CA GLN A 104 2.53 -0.56 18.37
C GLN A 104 3.71 -1.39 17.83
N ASP A 105 3.46 -2.62 17.37
CA ASP A 105 4.53 -3.53 16.96
C ASP A 105 4.27 -4.16 15.59
N SER A 106 3.07 -4.73 15.42
CA SER A 106 2.68 -5.47 14.23
C SER A 106 1.33 -5.03 13.70
N ILE A 107 1.13 -5.27 12.42
CA ILE A 107 -0.13 -5.03 11.73
C ILE A 107 -0.56 -6.30 10.99
N LYS A 108 -1.85 -6.61 11.11
CA LYS A 108 -2.53 -7.62 10.31
C LYS A 108 -3.21 -6.92 9.15
N ILE A 109 -2.88 -7.34 7.93
CA ILE A 109 -3.43 -6.78 6.71
C ILE A 109 -4.12 -7.92 5.98
N ARG A 110 -5.43 -7.82 5.78
CA ARG A 110 -6.17 -8.78 4.97
C ARG A 110 -6.72 -8.07 3.75
N ILE A 111 -6.47 -8.65 2.59
CA ILE A 111 -6.95 -8.16 1.30
C ILE A 111 -7.79 -9.27 0.69
N ARG A 112 -9.01 -8.93 0.31
CA ARG A 112 -9.88 -9.78 -0.49
C ARG A 112 -10.23 -9.09 -1.79
N LEU A 113 -10.11 -9.81 -2.89
CA LEU A 113 -10.35 -9.35 -4.24
C LEU A 113 -11.45 -10.21 -4.83
N ILE A 114 -12.38 -9.61 -5.55
CA ILE A 114 -13.61 -10.26 -6.01
C ILE A 114 -13.91 -9.79 -7.42
N ALA A 115 -13.96 -10.71 -8.40
CA ALA A 115 -14.48 -10.41 -9.73
C ALA A 115 -16.01 -10.23 -9.66
N LEU A 116 -16.52 -9.13 -10.22
CA LEU A 116 -17.95 -8.85 -10.24
C LEU A 116 -18.67 -9.49 -11.43
N ASP A 117 -18.01 -9.57 -12.58
CA ASP A 117 -18.55 -10.14 -13.82
C ASP A 117 -18.45 -11.68 -13.84
N ASP A 118 -17.26 -12.23 -14.03
CA ASP A 118 -17.03 -13.65 -14.35
C ASP A 118 -15.82 -14.25 -13.59
N ILE A 119 -15.13 -15.25 -14.17
CA ILE A 119 -13.94 -15.90 -13.60
C ILE A 119 -12.75 -14.92 -13.63
N LEU A 120 -12.23 -14.55 -12.46
CA LEU A 120 -10.90 -13.95 -12.33
C LEU A 120 -9.89 -15.02 -12.79
N PHE A 121 -9.08 -14.68 -13.79
CA PHE A 121 -7.66 -15.07 -13.86
C PHE A 121 -7.33 -16.50 -13.36
N ASN A 122 -7.41 -17.48 -14.28
CA ASN A 122 -7.05 -18.89 -14.02
C ASN A 122 -7.88 -19.58 -12.91
N THR A 123 -9.21 -19.42 -12.92
CA THR A 123 -10.27 -20.29 -12.30
C THR A 123 -10.92 -19.86 -10.98
N GLU A 124 -10.46 -18.79 -10.30
CA GLU A 124 -11.03 -18.39 -9.00
C GLU A 124 -11.66 -17.00 -9.02
N ARG A 125 -12.91 -16.87 -8.58
CA ARG A 125 -13.60 -15.56 -8.50
C ARG A 125 -13.13 -14.68 -7.34
N VAL A 126 -12.47 -15.26 -6.35
CA VAL A 126 -12.11 -14.59 -5.10
C VAL A 126 -10.70 -14.97 -4.67
N LEU A 127 -9.84 -13.97 -4.53
CA LEU A 127 -8.54 -14.12 -3.86
C LEU A 127 -8.65 -13.52 -2.45
N ASP A 128 -8.24 -14.27 -1.44
CA ASP A 128 -8.25 -13.84 -0.04
C ASP A 128 -6.89 -14.12 0.59
N SER A 129 -6.18 -13.05 0.96
CA SER A 129 -4.85 -13.14 1.53
C SER A 129 -4.76 -12.34 2.82
N THR A 130 -4.06 -12.91 3.80
CA THR A 130 -3.80 -12.25 5.09
C THR A 130 -2.30 -12.25 5.35
N PHE A 131 -1.79 -11.09 5.71
CA PHE A 131 -0.40 -10.84 5.99
C PHE A 131 -0.23 -10.30 7.41
N PHE A 132 0.90 -10.63 8.02
CA PHE A 132 1.28 -10.21 9.36
C PHE A 132 2.72 -9.73 9.33
N TYR A 133 2.93 -8.45 9.62
CA TYR A 133 4.25 -7.83 9.59
C TYR A 133 4.49 -6.95 10.79
N ARG A 134 5.78 -6.77 11.13
CA ARG A 134 6.20 -5.64 11.95
C ARG A 134 5.96 -4.33 11.19
N ILE A 135 5.37 -3.35 11.86
CA ILE A 135 4.96 -2.09 11.22
C ILE A 135 6.16 -1.32 10.62
N ASP A 136 7.32 -1.40 11.28
CA ASP A 136 8.53 -0.69 10.86
C ASP A 136 9.06 -1.18 9.51
N ASN A 137 8.83 -2.46 9.19
CA ASN A 137 9.40 -3.11 8.01
C ASN A 137 8.62 -2.82 6.72
N ILE A 138 7.41 -2.24 6.81
CA ILE A 138 6.54 -2.07 5.64
C ILE A 138 6.82 -0.72 4.98
N SER A 139 7.39 -0.73 3.77
CA SER A 139 7.54 0.51 2.99
C SER A 139 6.26 0.83 2.22
N ALA A 140 5.73 -0.15 1.50
CA ALA A 140 4.45 -0.08 0.78
C ALA A 140 3.93 -1.50 0.52
N ILE A 141 2.64 -1.61 0.20
CA ILE A 141 2.07 -2.85 -0.37
C ILE A 141 1.47 -2.49 -1.72
N ALA A 142 1.96 -3.13 -2.76
CA ALA A 142 1.36 -3.02 -4.09
C ALA A 142 0.49 -4.24 -4.36
N ILE A 143 -0.69 -3.96 -4.89
CA ILE A 143 -1.62 -4.92 -5.40
C ILE A 143 -1.57 -4.74 -6.93
N THR A 144 -0.99 -5.69 -7.65
CA THR A 144 -0.72 -5.54 -9.08
C THR A 144 -1.67 -6.39 -9.91
N ASP A 145 -2.37 -5.75 -10.84
CA ASP A 145 -3.10 -6.37 -11.94
C ASP A 145 -2.17 -6.42 -13.17
N ALA A 146 -1.65 -7.60 -13.49
CA ALA A 146 -0.80 -7.78 -14.66
C ALA A 146 -1.68 -8.26 -15.83
N GLY A 147 -2.23 -7.31 -16.58
CA GLY A 147 -3.19 -7.56 -17.67
C GLY A 147 -2.69 -8.52 -18.78
N ARG A 148 -1.38 -8.78 -18.88
CA ARG A 148 -0.79 -9.71 -19.87
C ARG A 148 -0.64 -11.15 -19.36
N THR A 149 -0.53 -11.36 -18.06
CA THR A 149 -0.29 -12.69 -17.47
C THR A 149 -1.55 -13.33 -16.94
N GLY A 150 -2.66 -12.58 -16.90
CA GLY A 150 -3.93 -13.07 -16.41
C GLY A 150 -3.83 -13.56 -14.97
N PHE A 151 -3.04 -12.88 -14.13
CA PHE A 151 -2.98 -13.09 -12.70
C PHE A 151 -2.96 -11.75 -11.96
N PHE A 152 -3.47 -11.79 -10.75
CA PHE A 152 -3.47 -10.67 -9.82
C PHE A 152 -2.57 -11.03 -8.64
N SER A 153 -1.59 -10.19 -8.33
CA SER A 153 -0.61 -10.49 -7.27
C SER A 153 -0.56 -9.39 -6.22
N VAL A 154 -0.39 -9.79 -4.96
CA VAL A 154 -0.01 -8.87 -3.90
C VAL A 154 1.51 -8.93 -3.79
N ILE A 155 2.18 -7.86 -4.17
CA ILE A 155 3.62 -7.74 -4.06
C ILE A 155 3.94 -7.26 -2.64
N ASP A 156 4.51 -8.19 -1.88
CA ASP A 156 5.05 -7.95 -0.55
C ASP A 156 6.47 -7.39 -0.67
N SER A 157 6.63 -6.08 -0.44
CA SER A 157 7.93 -5.40 -0.51
C SER A 157 8.95 -5.91 0.53
N ILE A 158 8.51 -6.62 1.58
CA ILE A 158 9.39 -7.17 2.59
C ILE A 158 10.01 -8.48 2.10
N LYS A 159 9.22 -9.32 1.42
CA LYS A 159 9.68 -10.62 0.91
C LYS A 159 10.25 -10.55 -0.50
N ASN A 160 9.88 -9.54 -1.28
CA ASN A 160 10.28 -9.37 -2.68
C ASN A 160 10.68 -7.89 -2.92
N PRO A 161 11.73 -7.40 -2.24
CA PRO A 161 12.18 -6.01 -2.38
C PRO A 161 12.60 -5.65 -3.81
N GLU A 162 13.11 -6.62 -4.57
CA GLU A 162 13.56 -6.47 -5.96
C GLU A 162 12.43 -6.04 -6.91
N CYS A 163 11.17 -6.30 -6.55
CA CYS A 163 10.02 -5.87 -7.36
C CYS A 163 9.82 -4.35 -7.38
N TRP A 164 10.52 -3.59 -6.52
CA TRP A 164 10.46 -2.13 -6.44
C TRP A 164 11.73 -1.43 -6.96
N GLU A 165 12.76 -2.17 -7.37
CA GLU A 165 14.02 -1.60 -7.87
C GLU A 165 13.95 -1.13 -9.34
N TYR A 166 12.84 -1.46 -10.03
CA TYR A 166 12.64 -1.20 -11.46
C TYR A 166 11.54 -0.16 -11.74
N ILE A 167 11.09 0.60 -10.73
CA ILE A 167 10.15 1.73 -10.87
C ILE A 167 10.93 3.05 -10.81
#